data_AF-A0A645BKM8-F1
#
_entry.id   AF-A0A645BKM8-F1
#
_cell.length_a   1.000
_cell.length_b   1.000
_cell.length_c   1.000
_cell.angle_alpha   90.00
_cell.angle_beta   90.00
_cell.angle_gamma   90.00
#
_symmetry.space_group_name_H-M   'P 1'
#
loop_
_entity.id
_entity.type
_entity.pdbx_description
1 polymer ?
#
loop_
_entity_poly.entity_id
_entity_poly.type
_entity_poly.pdbx_seq_one_letter_code
_entity_poly.pdbx_strand_id
1 'polypeptide(L)'
;MIFNNEKIRFHHADDHDHEHGHAHDHVHPHVHGDSTENKDEKTLKILLLHWVNHNETHEEGFREWVDKARAIGKNDTADNIEKAIEYMNKANEMLIEAKKHM
;
A
#
# COMPACT_ATOMS: atom_id res chain seq x y z
N MET A 1 16.95 15.39 -21.37
CA MET A 1 15.73 15.82 -20.67
C MET A 1 15.78 15.21 -19.29
N ILE A 2 16.09 16.02 -18.29
CA ILE A 2 16.31 15.60 -16.90
C ILE A 2 14.95 15.73 -16.20
N PHE A 3 14.34 14.60 -15.83
CA PHE A 3 13.11 14.60 -15.05
C PHE A 3 13.49 14.91 -13.59
N ASN A 4 13.28 16.15 -13.17
CA ASN A 4 13.33 16.54 -11.77
C ASN A 4 12.17 15.86 -11.04
N ASN A 5 12.50 14.93 -10.16
CA ASN A 5 11.57 14.26 -9.26
C ASN A 5 11.22 15.19 -8.10
N GLU A 6 10.37 16.19 -8.37
CA GLU A 6 9.79 17.02 -7.31
C GLU A 6 8.70 16.23 -6.59
N LYS A 7 9.05 15.71 -5.41
CA LYS A 7 8.09 15.24 -4.40
C LYS A 7 7.06 16.35 -4.16
N ILE A 8 5.87 16.21 -4.74
CA ILE A 8 4.73 17.06 -4.37
C ILE A 8 4.30 16.66 -2.97
N ARG A 9 4.78 17.40 -1.97
CA ARG A 9 4.27 17.36 -0.60
C ARG A 9 2.95 18.12 -0.57
N PHE A 10 1.83 17.39 -0.59
CA PHE A 10 0.55 17.97 -0.22
C PHE A 10 0.51 18.13 1.30
N HIS A 11 0.80 19.34 1.77
CA HIS A 11 0.52 19.75 3.14
C HIS A 11 -0.95 20.17 3.21
N HIS A 12 -1.82 19.29 3.70
CA HIS A 12 -3.13 19.71 4.22
C HIS A 12 -2.92 20.13 5.67
N ALA A 13 -2.89 21.44 5.89
CA ALA A 13 -2.99 22.06 7.21
C ALA A 13 -4.47 22.27 7.50
N ASP A 14 -5.10 21.31 8.17
CA ASP A 14 -6.38 21.51 8.85
C ASP A 14 -6.12 21.26 10.33
N ASP A 15 -6.05 22.37 11.05
CA ASP A 15 -5.69 22.49 12.46
C ASP A 15 -6.97 22.24 13.27
N HIS A 16 -7.19 20.98 13.64
CA HIS A 16 -8.25 20.60 14.57
C HIS A 16 -7.66 19.86 15.75
N ASP A 17 -7.37 20.65 16.79
CA ASP A 17 -6.94 20.24 18.10
C ASP A 17 -8.12 19.55 18.83
N HIS A 18 -8.09 18.22 18.89
CA HIS A 18 -8.95 17.44 19.78
C HIS A 18 -8.10 16.49 20.60
N GLU A 19 -7.80 16.93 21.81
CA GLU A 19 -7.19 16.16 22.89
C GLU A 19 -8.16 15.04 23.32
N HIS A 20 -7.98 13.84 22.76
CA HIS A 20 -8.56 12.62 23.30
C HIS A 20 -7.47 11.80 24.01
N GLY A 21 -7.24 12.16 25.27
CA GLY A 21 -6.53 11.34 26.22
C GLY A 21 -7.28 10.04 26.49
N HIS A 22 -6.93 8.99 25.74
CA HIS A 22 -7.25 7.62 26.08
C HIS A 22 -5.97 6.80 26.14
N ALA A 23 -5.32 6.86 27.31
CA ALA A 23 -4.34 5.89 27.73
C ALA A 23 -5.04 4.54 27.90
N HIS A 24 -5.10 3.77 26.83
CA HIS A 24 -5.34 2.33 26.92
C HIS A 24 -4.01 1.63 26.83
N ASP A 25 -3.47 1.31 28.01
CA ASP A 25 -2.44 0.32 28.22
C ASP A 25 -2.97 -1.03 27.76
N HIS A 26 -2.88 -1.29 26.45
CA HIS A 26 -3.05 -2.62 25.93
C HIS A 26 -1.75 -3.36 26.20
N VAL A 27 -1.66 -3.90 27.42
CA VAL A 27 -0.83 -5.06 27.71
C VAL A 27 -1.31 -6.18 26.78
N HIS A 28 -0.74 -6.24 25.59
CA HIS A 28 -0.85 -7.43 24.76
C HIS A 28 0.06 -8.45 25.43
N PRO A 29 -0.46 -9.52 26.06
CA PRO A 29 0.37 -10.54 26.66
C PRO A 29 1.06 -11.23 25.49
N HIS A 30 2.29 -10.84 25.19
CA HIS A 30 3.17 -11.64 24.37
C HIS A 30 3.55 -12.86 25.20
N VAL A 31 2.66 -13.85 25.21
CA VAL A 31 2.98 -15.21 25.59
C VAL A 31 4.12 -15.62 24.65
N HIS A 32 5.33 -15.64 25.18
CA HIS A 32 6.49 -16.29 24.58
C HIS A 32 6.26 -17.80 24.66
N GLY A 33 5.32 -18.26 23.85
CA GLY A 33 5.09 -19.67 23.58
C GLY A 33 6.23 -20.17 22.71
N ASP A 34 7.13 -20.88 23.37
CA ASP A 34 8.17 -21.74 22.83
C ASP A 34 7.70 -22.44 21.53
N SER A 35 8.10 -21.87 20.40
CA SER A 35 8.07 -22.51 19.10
C SER A 35 9.22 -21.90 18.31
N THR A 36 10.19 -22.73 17.98
CA THR A 36 11.42 -22.42 17.24
C THR A 36 11.13 -22.12 15.76
N GLU A 37 10.20 -21.22 15.51
CA GLU A 37 9.81 -20.75 14.19
C GLU A 37 10.18 -19.27 14.10
N ASN A 38 10.95 -18.91 13.08
CA ASN A 38 11.54 -17.58 12.98
C ASN A 38 10.44 -16.51 12.94
N LYS A 39 10.44 -15.59 13.93
CA LYS A 39 9.42 -14.54 14.04
C LYS A 39 9.34 -13.66 12.79
N ASP A 40 10.47 -13.46 12.12
CA ASP A 40 10.54 -12.68 10.88
C ASP A 40 9.89 -13.46 9.74
N GLU A 41 10.03 -14.78 9.69
CA GLU A 41 9.40 -15.63 8.68
C GLU A 41 7.87 -15.60 8.80
N LYS A 42 7.34 -15.71 10.02
CA LYS A 42 5.88 -15.55 10.28
C LYS A 42 5.39 -14.18 9.86
N THR A 43 6.13 -13.14 10.23
CA THR A 43 5.80 -11.76 9.91
C THR A 43 5.81 -11.55 8.39
N LEU A 44 6.82 -12.08 7.69
CA LEU A 44 6.95 -11.98 6.24
C LEU A 44 5.80 -12.70 5.52
N LYS A 45 5.38 -13.89 5.98
CA LYS A 45 4.20 -14.60 5.43
C LYS A 45 2.93 -13.75 5.48
N ILE A 46 2.72 -13.01 6.58
CA ILE A 46 1.58 -12.10 6.75
C ILE A 46 1.73 -10.88 5.84
N LEU A 47 2.91 -10.27 5.81
CA LEU A 47 3.18 -9.07 5.00
C LEU A 47 2.98 -9.31 3.51
N LEU A 48 3.44 -10.45 2.96
CA LEU A 48 3.28 -10.77 1.55
C LEU A 48 1.81 -10.78 1.11
N LEU A 49 0.92 -11.34 1.94
CA LEU A 49 -0.53 -11.33 1.65
C LEU A 49 -1.13 -9.93 1.84
N HIS A 50 -0.72 -9.22 2.89
CA HIS A 50 -1.20 -7.88 3.18
C HIS A 50 -0.88 -6.89 2.04
N TRP A 51 0.34 -6.94 1.50
CA TRP A 51 0.74 -6.08 0.38
C TRP A 51 -0.06 -6.33 -0.89
N VAL A 52 -0.38 -7.59 -1.23
CA VAL A 52 -1.23 -7.91 -2.38
C VAL A 52 -2.62 -7.28 -2.21
N ASN A 53 -3.27 -7.49 -1.06
CA ASN A 53 -4.59 -6.92 -0.79
C ASN A 53 -4.56 -5.38 -0.78
N HIS A 54 -3.49 -4.77 -0.27
CA HIS A 54 -3.33 -3.33 -0.26
C HIS A 54 -3.15 -2.77 -1.69
N ASN A 55 -2.38 -3.46 -2.52
CA ASN A 55 -2.20 -3.11 -3.92
C ASN A 55 -3.53 -3.19 -4.69
N GLU A 56 -4.32 -4.24 -4.49
CA GLU A 56 -5.66 -4.37 -5.10
C GLU A 56 -6.56 -3.17 -4.74
N THR A 57 -6.52 -2.70 -3.49
CA THR A 57 -7.26 -1.49 -3.07
C THR A 57 -6.78 -0.22 -3.80
N HIS A 58 -5.47 -0.08 -4.03
CA HIS A 58 -4.94 1.03 -4.84
C HIS A 58 -5.34 0.91 -6.31
N GLU A 59 -5.39 -0.30 -6.86
CA GLU A 59 -5.79 -0.52 -8.25
C GLU A 59 -7.22 -0.04 -8.50
N GLU A 60 -8.15 -0.31 -7.58
CA GLU A 60 -9.53 0.19 -7.65
C GLU A 60 -9.55 1.72 -7.72
N GLY A 61 -8.83 2.39 -6.81
CA GLY A 61 -8.72 3.85 -6.82
C GLY A 61 -8.07 4.39 -8.08
N PHE A 62 -7.06 3.71 -8.63
CA PHE A 62 -6.41 4.11 -9.86
C PHE A 62 -7.35 3.99 -11.07
N ARG A 63 -8.17 2.92 -11.14
CA ARG A 63 -9.14 2.74 -12.24
C ARG A 63 -10.15 3.88 -12.27
N GLU A 64 -10.66 4.31 -11.11
CA GLU A 64 -11.53 5.49 -11.07
C GLU A 64 -10.84 6.75 -11.64
N TRP A 65 -9.55 6.91 -11.37
CA TRP A 65 -8.80 8.06 -11.86
C TRP A 65 -8.41 7.96 -13.33
N VAL A 66 -8.27 6.76 -13.89
CA VAL A 66 -8.19 6.54 -15.34
C VAL A 66 -9.45 7.11 -15.99
N ASP A 67 -10.63 6.74 -15.52
CA ASP A 67 -11.90 7.20 -16.08
C ASP A 67 -12.07 8.72 -15.95
N LYS A 68 -11.79 9.27 -14.75
CA LYS A 68 -11.83 10.72 -14.51
C LYS A 68 -10.84 11.46 -15.41
N ALA A 69 -9.63 10.95 -15.60
CA ALA A 69 -8.60 11.56 -16.46
C ALA A 69 -9.01 11.54 -17.94
N ARG A 70 -9.56 10.43 -18.43
CA ARG A 70 -10.10 10.33 -19.80
C ARG A 70 -11.26 11.32 -20.00
N ALA A 71 -12.16 11.45 -19.03
CA ALA A 71 -13.30 12.37 -19.08
C ALA A 71 -12.89 13.85 -19.22
N ILE A 72 -11.75 14.25 -18.67
CA ILE A 72 -11.20 15.62 -18.78
C ILE A 72 -10.16 15.78 -19.90
N GLY A 73 -10.05 14.81 -20.81
CA GLY A 73 -9.15 14.85 -21.97
C GLY A 73 -7.68 14.64 -21.65
N LYS A 74 -7.33 14.14 -20.46
CA LYS A 74 -5.95 13.84 -20.04
C LYS A 74 -5.57 12.40 -20.38
N ASN A 75 -5.59 12.06 -21.67
CA ASN A 75 -5.38 10.69 -22.15
C ASN A 75 -3.99 10.14 -21.78
N ASP A 76 -2.91 10.90 -22.00
CA ASP A 76 -1.56 10.44 -21.63
C ASP A 76 -1.41 10.18 -20.12
N THR A 77 -2.11 10.96 -19.28
CA THR A 77 -2.15 10.73 -17.84
C THR A 77 -2.90 9.44 -17.53
N ALA A 78 -4.07 9.23 -18.13
CA ALA A 78 -4.83 7.99 -17.98
C ALA A 78 -4.01 6.77 -18.39
N ASP A 79 -3.32 6.83 -19.54
CA ASP A 79 -2.51 5.73 -20.05
C ASP A 79 -1.33 5.40 -19.12
N ASN A 80 -0.74 6.40 -18.46
CA ASN A 80 0.32 6.18 -17.47
C ASN A 80 -0.21 5.60 -16.15
N ILE A 81 -1.42 6.00 -15.71
CA ILE A 81 -2.07 5.39 -14.54
C ILE A 81 -2.44 3.94 -14.85
N GLU A 82 -2.92 3.65 -16.06
CA GLU A 82 -3.23 2.29 -16.51
C GLU A 82 -1.98 1.39 -16.53
N LYS A 83 -0.85 1.90 -17.02
CA LYS A 83 0.45 1.20 -16.89
C LYS A 83 0.87 1.00 -15.43
N ALA A 84 0.58 1.94 -14.53
CA ALA A 84 0.87 1.75 -13.11
C ALA A 84 0.05 0.59 -12.53
N ILE A 85 -1.22 0.45 -12.91
CA ILE A 85 -2.06 -0.70 -12.56
C ILE A 85 -1.45 -2.00 -13.11
N GLU A 86 -0.98 -2.02 -14.36
CA GLU A 86 -0.33 -3.21 -14.93
C GLU A 86 0.93 -3.63 -14.15
N TYR A 87 1.76 -2.67 -13.76
CA TYR A 87 2.95 -2.97 -12.96
C TYR A 87 2.62 -3.40 -11.53
N MET A 88 1.54 -2.87 -10.96
CA MET A 88 1.04 -3.30 -9.66
C MET A 88 0.54 -4.74 -9.68
N ASN A 89 -0.17 -5.14 -10.74
CA ASN A 89 -0.56 -6.53 -10.96
C ASN A 89 0.66 -7.46 -11.06
N LYS A 90 1.69 -7.07 -11.83
CA LYS A 90 2.96 -7.83 -11.89
C LYS A 90 3.64 -7.91 -10.53
N ALA A 91 3.61 -6.86 -9.73
CA ALA A 91 4.12 -6.89 -8.36
C ALA A 91 3.34 -7.90 -7.51
N ASN A 92 2.01 -7.93 -7.62
CA ASN A 92 1.15 -8.89 -6.91
C ASN A 92 1.47 -10.33 -7.30
N GLU A 93 1.64 -10.62 -8.59
CA GLU A 93 2.07 -11.95 -9.07
C GLU A 93 3.39 -12.38 -8.41
N MET A 94 4.38 -11.49 -8.36
CA MET A 94 5.68 -11.78 -7.74
C MET A 94 5.60 -11.93 -6.22
N LEU A 95 4.73 -11.18 -5.54
CA LEU A 95 4.48 -11.32 -4.09
C LEU A 95 3.80 -12.65 -3.76
N ILE A 96 2.84 -13.08 -4.59
CA ILE A 96 2.20 -14.39 -4.50
C ILE A 96 3.23 -15.50 -4.74
N GLU A 97 4.10 -15.34 -5.74
CA GLU A 97 5.18 -16.29 -6.01
C GLU A 97 6.18 -16.37 -4.85
N ALA A 98 6.61 -15.22 -4.32
CA ALA A 98 7.50 -15.15 -3.15
C ALA A 98 6.93 -15.93 -1.95
N LYS A 99 5.61 -15.84 -1.73
CA LYS A 99 4.92 -16.57 -0.66
C LYS A 99 5.02 -18.10 -0.80
N LYS A 100 5.20 -18.65 -2.02
CA LYS A 100 5.36 -20.10 -2.24
C LYS A 100 6.71 -20.63 -1.78
N HIS A 101 7.69 -19.76 -1.60
CA HIS A 101 9.04 -20.10 -1.14
C HIS A 101 9.22 -19.94 0.38
N MET A 102 8.13 -19.59 1.08
CA MET A 102 8.09 -19.37 2.52
C MET A 102 7.65 -20.63 3.28
#